data_AF-A0A1J3D625-F1
#
_entry.id   AF-A0A1J3D625-F1
#
_cell.length_a   1.000
_cell.length_b   1.000
_cell.length_c   1.000
_cell.angle_alpha   90.00
_cell.angle_beta   90.00
_cell.angle_gamma   90.00
#
_symmetry.space_group_name_H-M   'P 1'
#
loop_
_entity.id
_entity.type
_entity.pdbx_description
1 polymer ?
#
loop_
_entity_poly.entity_id
_entity_poly.type
_entity_poly.pdbx_seq_one_letter_code
_entity_poly.pdbx_strand_id
1 'polypeptide(L)'
;TFRNTAGPAKGQAVALRSSSDLSIFYKCSIEGYQDTLMVHSQRQFYRDCYIYGTVDFIFGNAAAVFQNCLILPRRPLKGQANVITAQGRADPFQNTGISIHNSRILPALDLRPVISSVKTYMGRPWMKYSLTVVLQTYLDSVVSPFGWSPWIEGSVFGLDTLFYAEYKNTGPASSTRWRVRWKGFHVLSSDSDASAFTVGKFIAGDAW
;
A
#
# COMPACT_ATOMS: atom_id res chain seq x y z
N THR A 1 6.47 12.39 14.63
CA THR A 1 5.31 12.48 13.73
C THR A 1 5.62 13.41 12.59
N PHE A 2 5.26 13.04 11.36
CA PHE A 2 5.24 13.89 10.18
C PHE A 2 3.77 14.08 9.77
N ARG A 3 3.30 15.32 9.64
CA ARG A 3 1.87 15.58 9.40
C ARG A 3 1.66 16.72 8.41
N ASN A 4 0.74 16.51 7.47
CA ASN A 4 0.20 17.57 6.62
C ASN A 4 -1.29 17.81 6.93
N THR A 5 -1.66 19.05 7.24
CA THR A 5 -3.01 19.43 7.69
C THR A 5 -3.85 20.11 6.62
N ALA A 6 -3.47 20.07 5.35
CA ALA A 6 -4.22 20.70 4.25
C ALA A 6 -5.68 20.21 4.16
N GLY A 7 -5.92 18.95 4.49
CA GLY A 7 -7.24 18.33 4.47
C GLY A 7 -7.62 17.74 3.11
N PRO A 8 -8.68 16.92 3.05
CA PRO A 8 -9.00 16.13 1.86
C PRO A 8 -9.56 16.96 0.70
N ALA A 9 -10.00 18.19 0.96
CA ALA A 9 -10.48 19.12 -0.07
C ALA A 9 -9.37 19.80 -0.89
N LYS A 10 -8.10 19.62 -0.50
CA LYS A 10 -6.95 20.26 -1.17
C LYS A 10 -6.27 19.39 -2.21
N GLY A 11 -6.78 18.18 -2.46
CA GLY A 11 -6.10 17.21 -3.33
C GLY A 11 -4.80 16.73 -2.71
N GLN A 12 -3.76 16.58 -3.53
CA GLN A 12 -2.45 16.06 -3.14
C GLN A 12 -1.78 16.93 -2.06
N ALA A 13 -1.37 16.32 -0.94
CA ALA A 13 -0.70 17.04 0.14
C ALA A 13 0.22 16.11 0.95
N VAL A 14 1.49 16.02 0.54
CA VAL A 14 2.50 15.12 1.12
C VAL A 14 2.86 15.53 2.55
N ALA A 15 2.89 14.56 3.46
CA ALA A 15 3.40 14.71 4.83
C ALA A 15 4.87 14.32 4.95
N LEU A 16 5.30 13.27 4.24
CA LEU A 16 6.69 12.83 4.17
C LEU A 16 7.04 12.38 2.74
N ARG A 17 8.13 12.91 2.21
CA ARG A 17 8.78 12.41 0.98
C ARG A 17 10.16 11.87 1.34
N SER A 18 10.42 10.60 1.05
CA SER A 18 11.76 10.01 1.17
C SER A 18 12.31 9.61 -0.19
N SER A 19 13.54 10.06 -0.48
CA SER A 19 14.37 9.62 -1.60
C SER A 19 15.79 9.24 -1.14
N SER A 20 15.94 8.96 0.16
CA SER A 20 17.22 8.53 0.74
C SER A 20 17.34 7.02 0.63
N ASP A 21 18.48 6.55 0.14
CA ASP A 21 18.83 5.14 0.24
C ASP A 21 19.14 4.77 1.69
N LEU A 22 18.96 3.49 2.01
CA LEU A 22 19.22 2.92 3.33
C LEU A 22 18.53 3.68 4.48
N SER A 23 17.30 4.15 4.24
CA SER A 23 16.57 4.96 5.24
C SER A 23 15.64 4.11 6.11
N ILE A 24 15.68 4.36 7.42
CA ILE A 24 14.81 3.70 8.41
C ILE A 24 13.89 4.74 9.07
N PHE A 25 12.60 4.42 9.12
CA PHE A 25 11.61 5.14 9.92
C PHE A 25 11.07 4.18 10.97
N TYR A 26 11.39 4.43 12.24
CA TYR A 26 11.01 3.58 13.36
C TYR A 26 10.06 4.32 14.29
N LYS A 27 8.93 3.69 14.65
CA LYS A 27 7.92 4.26 15.57
C LYS A 27 7.46 5.67 15.19
N CYS A 28 7.37 5.93 13.88
CA CYS A 28 6.88 7.20 13.36
C CYS A 28 5.37 7.15 13.12
N SER A 29 4.70 8.28 13.34
CA SER A 29 3.36 8.52 12.78
C SER A 29 3.49 9.42 11.55
N ILE A 30 2.91 9.02 10.42
CA ILE A 30 2.92 9.75 9.15
C ILE A 30 1.46 9.98 8.75
N GLU A 31 1.05 11.24 8.70
CA GLU A 31 -0.36 11.60 8.75
C GLU A 31 -0.76 12.63 7.70
N GLY A 32 -1.74 12.29 6.89
CA GLY A 32 -2.33 13.19 5.90
C GLY A 32 -3.67 12.68 5.40
N TYR A 33 -4.00 13.05 4.16
CA TYR A 33 -5.15 12.57 3.42
C TYR A 33 -4.66 11.97 2.10
N GLN A 34 -4.82 12.70 0.99
CA GLN A 34 -4.30 12.26 -0.31
C GLN A 34 -2.78 12.44 -0.39
N ASP A 35 -2.09 11.44 -0.93
CA ASP A 35 -0.63 11.44 -1.16
C ASP A 35 0.21 11.61 0.12
N THR A 36 -0.20 10.99 1.24
CA THR A 36 0.43 11.21 2.55
C THR A 36 1.93 10.89 2.59
N LEU A 37 2.32 9.70 2.14
CA LEU A 37 3.69 9.19 2.18
C LEU A 37 4.19 8.93 0.75
N MET A 38 5.12 9.77 0.31
CA MET A 38 5.81 9.58 -0.96
C MET A 38 7.11 8.79 -0.74
N VAL A 39 7.04 7.47 -0.93
CA VAL A 39 8.21 6.58 -1.06
C VAL A 39 8.85 6.77 -2.43
N HIS A 40 9.45 7.94 -2.66
CA HIS A 40 9.85 8.40 -3.99
C HIS A 40 10.84 7.44 -4.67
N SER A 41 11.96 7.08 -4.03
CA SER A 41 13.03 6.27 -4.63
C SER A 41 13.95 5.63 -3.59
N GLN A 42 14.84 4.74 -4.04
CA GLN A 42 15.85 4.03 -3.23
C GLN A 42 15.27 3.02 -2.24
N ARG A 43 16.13 2.40 -1.41
CA ARG A 43 15.73 1.39 -0.42
C ARG A 43 15.30 2.05 0.88
N GLN A 44 14.13 1.65 1.37
CA GLN A 44 13.50 2.25 2.54
C GLN A 44 12.86 1.19 3.43
N PHE A 45 12.98 1.36 4.74
CA PHE A 45 12.39 0.47 5.73
C PHE A 45 11.54 1.26 6.74
N TYR A 46 10.27 0.89 6.88
CA TYR A 46 9.32 1.48 7.82
C TYR A 46 8.93 0.41 8.83
N ARG A 47 9.21 0.64 10.12
CA ARG A 47 8.99 -0.34 11.19
C ARG A 47 8.23 0.25 12.36
N ASP A 48 7.21 -0.47 12.82
CA ASP A 48 6.36 -0.08 13.95
C ASP A 48 5.70 1.30 13.74
N CYS A 49 5.43 1.68 12.49
CA CYS A 49 4.90 2.99 12.12
C CYS A 49 3.37 2.99 12.05
N TYR A 50 2.79 4.18 12.21
CA TYR A 50 1.38 4.46 12.00
C TYR A 50 1.26 5.32 10.74
N ILE A 51 0.48 4.89 9.75
CA ILE A 51 0.37 5.59 8.47
C ILE A 51 -1.09 5.84 8.16
N TYR A 52 -1.47 7.10 8.07
CA TYR A 52 -2.86 7.52 7.88
C TYR A 52 -3.06 8.22 6.55
N GLY A 53 -4.14 7.92 5.84
CA GLY A 53 -4.50 8.70 4.65
C GLY A 53 -5.77 8.22 3.97
N THR A 54 -6.03 8.75 2.78
CA THR A 54 -7.24 8.45 2.01
C THR A 54 -6.92 7.91 0.62
N VAL A 55 -6.62 8.78 -0.33
CA VAL A 55 -6.32 8.43 -1.73
C VAL A 55 -4.80 8.31 -1.89
N ASP A 56 -4.35 7.20 -2.48
CA ASP A 56 -2.95 6.95 -2.86
C ASP A 56 -1.93 7.27 -1.75
N PHE A 57 -2.28 6.97 -0.50
CA PHE A 57 -1.56 7.59 0.62
C PHE A 57 -0.19 6.98 0.94
N ILE A 58 0.17 5.87 0.29
CA ILE A 58 1.53 5.35 0.18
C ILE A 58 1.86 5.20 -1.31
N PHE A 59 2.69 6.07 -1.88
CA PHE A 59 2.91 6.11 -3.32
C PHE A 59 4.37 6.42 -3.68
N GLY A 60 4.76 6.06 -4.90
CA GLY A 60 6.13 6.27 -5.39
C GLY A 60 6.75 5.01 -6.00
N ASN A 61 8.07 5.05 -6.20
CA ASN A 61 8.82 4.00 -6.89
C ASN A 61 10.10 3.58 -6.13
N ALA A 62 10.09 3.65 -4.81
CA ALA A 62 11.13 3.06 -3.97
C ALA A 62 11.07 1.51 -3.97
N ALA A 63 12.14 0.87 -3.46
CA ALA A 63 12.06 -0.47 -2.89
C ALA A 63 11.76 -0.31 -1.40
N ALA A 64 10.49 -0.36 -1.01
CA ALA A 64 10.04 -0.02 0.33
C ALA A 64 9.40 -1.22 1.05
N VAL A 65 9.86 -1.51 2.26
CA VAL A 65 9.25 -2.52 3.14
C VAL A 65 8.61 -1.85 4.35
N PHE A 66 7.34 -2.15 4.58
CA PHE A 66 6.56 -1.75 5.76
C PHE A 66 6.35 -2.97 6.64
N GLN A 67 7.02 -3.02 7.79
CA GLN A 67 6.95 -4.16 8.70
C GLN A 67 6.36 -3.79 10.04
N ASN A 68 5.42 -4.60 10.54
CA ASN A 68 4.73 -4.36 11.82
C ASN A 68 4.09 -2.96 11.91
N CYS A 69 3.65 -2.43 10.78
CA CYS A 69 3.02 -1.12 10.70
C CYS A 69 1.51 -1.23 10.91
N LEU A 70 0.91 -0.13 11.38
CA LEU A 70 -0.52 0.06 11.39
C LEU A 70 -0.90 1.05 10.28
N ILE A 71 -1.56 0.52 9.25
CA ILE A 71 -2.00 1.25 8.07
C ILE A 71 -3.48 1.61 8.26
N LEU A 72 -3.79 2.89 8.22
CA LEU A 72 -5.03 3.47 8.75
C LEU A 72 -5.75 4.33 7.71
N PRO A 73 -6.51 3.72 6.78
CA PRO A 73 -7.42 4.45 5.91
C PRO A 73 -8.39 5.32 6.73
N ARG A 74 -8.48 6.59 6.36
CA ARG A 74 -9.32 7.61 7.01
C ARG A 74 -10.61 7.87 6.24
N ARG A 75 -11.50 8.69 6.79
CA ARG A 75 -12.68 9.19 6.08
C ARG A 75 -12.26 10.12 4.91
N PRO A 76 -12.53 9.77 3.65
CA PRO A 76 -12.29 10.64 2.50
C PRO A 76 -13.45 11.62 2.28
N LEU A 77 -13.40 12.42 1.21
CA LEU A 77 -14.57 13.19 0.78
C LEU A 77 -15.70 12.24 0.33
N LYS A 78 -16.95 12.72 0.42
CA LYS A 78 -18.10 11.97 -0.07
C LYS A 78 -17.90 11.63 -1.55
N GLY A 79 -18.08 10.34 -1.90
CA GLY A 79 -17.92 9.84 -3.27
C GLY A 79 -16.51 9.39 -3.64
N GLN A 80 -15.50 9.65 -2.80
CA GLN A 80 -14.15 9.11 -2.98
C GLN A 80 -14.02 7.71 -2.38
N ALA A 81 -13.12 6.92 -2.96
CA ALA A 81 -12.62 5.68 -2.38
C ALA A 81 -11.27 5.94 -1.68
N ASN A 82 -10.94 5.11 -0.70
CA ASN A 82 -9.58 5.05 -0.18
C ASN A 82 -8.75 4.08 -1.02
N VAL A 83 -7.47 4.42 -1.22
CA VAL A 83 -6.50 3.58 -1.90
C VAL A 83 -5.19 3.64 -1.12
N ILE A 84 -4.76 2.50 -0.59
CA ILE A 84 -3.59 2.43 0.28
C ILE A 84 -2.31 2.66 -0.52
N THR A 85 -2.11 1.92 -1.61
CA THR A 85 -0.91 2.06 -2.45
C THR A 85 -1.19 2.56 -3.87
N ALA A 86 -0.30 3.41 -4.36
CA ALA A 86 -0.21 3.77 -5.78
C ALA A 86 1.25 3.62 -6.23
N GLN A 87 1.65 2.37 -6.48
CA GLN A 87 3.06 2.07 -6.79
C GLN A 87 3.37 2.39 -8.26
N GLY A 88 4.48 3.11 -8.46
CA GLY A 88 4.84 3.78 -9.71
C GLY A 88 5.96 3.12 -10.51
N ARG A 89 6.13 1.80 -10.48
CA ARG A 89 7.13 1.12 -11.32
C ARG A 89 6.74 1.18 -12.80
N ALA A 90 7.55 1.88 -13.59
CA ALA A 90 7.29 2.13 -15.01
C ALA A 90 8.05 1.19 -15.95
N ASP A 91 9.09 0.52 -15.46
CA ASP A 91 9.96 -0.37 -16.24
C ASP A 91 10.13 -1.71 -15.50
N PRO A 92 10.01 -2.87 -16.17
CA PRO A 92 10.08 -4.19 -15.54
C PRO A 92 11.47 -4.54 -14.99
N PHE A 93 12.53 -3.86 -15.45
CA PHE A 93 13.91 -4.07 -15.00
C PHE A 93 14.25 -3.26 -13.74
N GLN A 94 13.32 -2.41 -13.26
CA GLN A 94 13.46 -1.75 -11.97
C GLN A 94 13.22 -2.75 -10.82
N ASN A 95 14.13 -2.77 -9.86
CA ASN A 95 14.08 -3.58 -8.64
C ASN A 95 13.26 -2.89 -7.52
N THR A 96 12.19 -2.19 -7.88
CA THR A 96 11.37 -1.36 -6.99
C THR A 96 10.00 -1.98 -6.74
N GLY A 97 9.33 -1.52 -5.68
CA GLY A 97 8.02 -2.02 -5.27
C GLY A 97 7.70 -1.70 -3.81
N ILE A 98 6.46 -1.94 -3.42
CA ILE A 98 6.00 -1.78 -2.03
C ILE A 98 5.68 -3.16 -1.44
N SER A 99 6.33 -3.50 -0.33
CA SER A 99 6.04 -4.70 0.45
C SER A 99 5.44 -4.32 1.79
N ILE A 100 4.20 -4.74 2.05
CA ILE A 100 3.52 -4.62 3.34
C ILE A 100 3.60 -5.98 4.01
N HIS A 101 4.43 -6.10 5.05
CA HIS A 101 4.78 -7.37 5.67
C HIS A 101 4.42 -7.36 7.16
N ASN A 102 3.75 -8.42 7.65
CA ASN A 102 3.43 -8.60 9.07
C ASN A 102 2.79 -7.33 9.69
N SER A 103 1.89 -6.68 8.96
CA SER A 103 1.29 -5.39 9.35
C SER A 103 -0.20 -5.56 9.64
N ARG A 104 -0.89 -4.46 9.93
CA ARG A 104 -2.35 -4.44 10.10
C ARG A 104 -2.96 -3.30 9.29
N ILE A 105 -4.01 -3.59 8.53
CA ILE A 105 -4.82 -2.59 7.83
C ILE A 105 -6.16 -2.48 8.57
N LEU A 106 -6.37 -1.39 9.30
CA LEU A 106 -7.55 -1.13 10.12
C LEU A 106 -8.18 0.22 9.75
N PRO A 107 -9.51 0.40 9.86
CA PRO A 107 -10.10 1.72 9.67
C PRO A 107 -9.66 2.68 10.79
N ALA A 108 -9.26 3.89 10.42
CA ALA A 108 -9.10 4.98 11.38
C ALA A 108 -10.44 5.31 12.05
N LEU A 109 -10.38 5.95 13.23
CA LEU A 109 -11.57 6.24 14.04
C LEU A 109 -12.64 7.03 13.29
N ASP A 110 -12.23 7.96 12.42
CA ASP A 110 -13.15 8.80 11.64
C ASP A 110 -13.83 8.06 10.47
N LEU A 111 -13.25 6.95 10.01
CA LEU A 111 -13.82 6.11 8.95
C LEU A 111 -14.89 5.14 9.48
N ARG A 112 -14.75 4.64 10.72
CA ARG A 112 -15.64 3.61 11.30
C ARG A 112 -17.14 3.92 11.15
N PRO A 113 -17.64 5.15 11.42
CA PRO A 113 -19.07 5.45 11.32
C PRO A 113 -19.63 5.41 9.89
N VAL A 114 -18.76 5.49 8.88
CA VAL A 114 -19.14 5.58 7.46
C VAL A 114 -18.51 4.48 6.61
N ILE A 115 -17.95 3.45 7.25
CA ILE A 115 -17.15 2.40 6.60
C ILE A 115 -17.91 1.67 5.49
N SER A 116 -19.22 1.44 5.67
CA SER A 116 -20.08 0.81 4.67
C SER A 116 -20.30 1.64 3.40
N SER A 117 -20.07 2.95 3.48
CA SER A 117 -20.25 3.89 2.36
C SER A 117 -18.97 4.22 1.62
N VAL A 118 -17.82 3.74 2.10
CA VAL A 118 -16.50 4.05 1.54
C VAL A 118 -15.81 2.78 1.10
N LYS A 119 -15.53 2.65 -0.19
CA LYS A 119 -14.69 1.57 -0.71
C LYS A 119 -13.24 1.84 -0.33
N THR A 120 -12.54 0.84 0.18
CA THR A 120 -11.08 0.91 0.43
C THR A 120 -10.37 -0.22 -0.30
N TYR A 121 -9.35 0.13 -1.06
CA TYR A 121 -8.53 -0.81 -1.83
C TYR A 121 -7.08 -0.81 -1.31
N MET A 122 -6.43 -1.97 -1.38
CA MET A 122 -5.01 -2.12 -1.05
C MET A 122 -4.12 -1.35 -2.03
N GLY A 123 -4.54 -1.20 -3.28
CA GLY A 123 -3.83 -0.33 -4.22
C GLY A 123 -4.41 -0.27 -5.62
N ARG A 124 -3.79 0.59 -6.45
CA ARG A 124 -4.07 0.75 -7.89
C ARG A 124 -2.81 1.11 -8.69
N PRO A 125 -2.67 0.66 -9.94
CA PRO A 125 -1.40 0.73 -10.66
C PRO A 125 -1.16 2.14 -11.22
N TRP A 126 -0.38 2.97 -10.53
CA TRP A 126 0.00 4.29 -11.04
C TRP A 126 0.83 4.21 -12.32
N MET A 127 1.66 3.16 -12.45
CA MET A 127 2.44 2.89 -13.64
C MET A 127 2.28 1.44 -14.11
N LYS A 128 2.67 1.18 -15.36
CA LYS A 128 2.36 -0.06 -16.10
C LYS A 128 2.85 -1.34 -15.41
N TYR A 129 3.98 -1.30 -14.71
CA TYR A 129 4.59 -2.46 -14.05
C TYR A 129 4.46 -2.40 -12.53
N SER A 130 3.42 -1.73 -12.04
CA SER A 130 3.17 -1.53 -10.61
C SER A 130 3.35 -2.82 -9.81
N LEU A 131 4.13 -2.76 -8.72
CA LEU A 131 4.42 -3.91 -7.87
C LEU A 131 4.08 -3.57 -6.42
N THR A 132 3.08 -4.24 -5.88
CA THR A 132 2.72 -4.18 -4.46
C THR A 132 2.43 -5.57 -3.94
N VAL A 133 3.00 -5.93 -2.79
CA VAL A 133 2.70 -7.20 -2.13
C VAL A 133 2.22 -6.97 -0.70
N VAL A 134 1.25 -7.77 -0.26
CA VAL A 134 0.67 -7.73 1.09
C VAL A 134 0.79 -9.12 1.69
N LEU A 135 1.69 -9.27 2.66
CA LEU A 135 2.16 -10.55 3.18
C LEU A 135 1.94 -10.62 4.69
N GLN A 136 1.35 -11.72 5.17
CA GLN A 136 1.17 -12.01 6.59
C GLN A 136 0.50 -10.86 7.37
N THR A 137 -0.38 -10.11 6.69
CA THR A 137 -0.95 -8.87 7.20
C THR A 137 -2.41 -9.12 7.60
N TYR A 138 -2.83 -8.53 8.72
CA TYR A 138 -4.23 -8.56 9.13
C TYR A 138 -5.04 -7.54 8.32
N LEU A 139 -6.05 -8.01 7.61
CA LEU A 139 -6.98 -7.21 6.80
C LEU A 139 -8.34 -7.16 7.51
N ASP A 140 -8.66 -6.01 8.12
CA ASP A 140 -9.99 -5.77 8.67
C ASP A 140 -11.03 -5.61 7.56
N SER A 141 -12.31 -5.64 7.93
CA SER A 141 -13.48 -5.55 7.06
C SER A 141 -13.56 -4.26 6.23
N VAL A 142 -12.68 -3.28 6.51
CA VAL A 142 -12.51 -2.07 5.71
C VAL A 142 -12.06 -2.35 4.28
N VAL A 143 -11.26 -3.41 4.06
CA VAL A 143 -10.73 -3.73 2.73
C VAL A 143 -11.83 -4.36 1.87
N SER A 144 -12.04 -3.78 0.68
CA SER A 144 -13.01 -4.29 -0.29
C SER A 144 -12.74 -5.76 -0.64
N PRO A 145 -13.77 -6.61 -0.84
CA PRO A 145 -13.59 -7.97 -1.32
C PRO A 145 -12.81 -8.07 -2.65
N PHE A 146 -12.89 -7.05 -3.50
CA PHE A 146 -12.10 -6.96 -4.74
C PHE A 146 -10.60 -6.77 -4.48
N GLY A 147 -10.22 -6.24 -3.32
CA GLY A 147 -8.84 -6.02 -2.86
C GLY A 147 -8.15 -4.84 -3.56
N TRP A 148 -8.23 -4.78 -4.88
CA TRP A 148 -7.49 -3.84 -5.73
C TRP A 148 -8.43 -3.11 -6.68
N SER A 149 -8.07 -1.89 -7.10
CA SER A 149 -8.86 -1.12 -8.08
C SER A 149 -8.03 -0.83 -9.34
N PRO A 150 -8.67 -0.73 -10.53
CA PRO A 150 -7.97 -0.25 -11.72
C PRO A 150 -7.48 1.21 -11.49
N TRP A 151 -6.53 1.67 -12.30
CA TRP A 151 -6.04 3.05 -12.21
C TRP A 151 -7.17 4.07 -12.45
N ILE A 152 -7.92 3.83 -13.53
CA ILE A 152 -9.14 4.52 -13.93
C ILE A 152 -10.23 3.45 -14.07
N GLU A 153 -11.44 3.73 -13.61
CA GLU A 153 -12.57 2.81 -13.74
C GLU A 153 -12.80 2.40 -15.20
N GLY A 154 -12.96 1.10 -15.45
CA GLY A 154 -13.11 0.53 -16.80
C GLY A 154 -11.81 0.39 -17.61
N SER A 155 -10.68 0.91 -17.13
CA SER A 155 -9.39 0.79 -17.83
C SER A 155 -8.71 -0.56 -17.58
N VAL A 156 -8.02 -1.05 -18.61
CA VAL A 156 -7.13 -2.23 -18.55
C VAL A 156 -5.66 -1.88 -18.34
N PHE A 157 -5.34 -0.59 -18.11
CA PHE A 157 -3.96 -0.13 -17.94
C PHE A 157 -3.24 -0.87 -16.80
N GLY A 158 -2.10 -1.47 -17.15
CA GLY A 158 -1.25 -2.19 -16.21
C GLY A 158 -1.79 -3.54 -15.73
N LEU A 159 -3.06 -3.89 -15.98
CA LEU A 159 -3.69 -5.07 -15.35
C LEU A 159 -3.03 -6.41 -15.74
N ASP A 160 -2.41 -6.47 -16.92
CA ASP A 160 -1.69 -7.65 -17.40
C ASP A 160 -0.20 -7.69 -17.06
N THR A 161 0.36 -6.55 -16.61
CA THR A 161 1.81 -6.35 -16.44
C THR A 161 2.21 -5.98 -15.01
N LEU A 162 1.27 -5.53 -14.18
CA LEU A 162 1.46 -5.31 -12.75
C LEU A 162 1.75 -6.64 -12.05
N PHE A 163 2.32 -6.56 -10.85
CA PHE A 163 2.49 -7.70 -9.96
C PHE A 163 1.91 -7.34 -8.60
N TYR A 164 0.63 -7.67 -8.40
CA TYR A 164 -0.06 -7.52 -7.12
C TYR A 164 -0.23 -8.87 -6.47
N ALA A 165 0.28 -9.02 -5.26
CA ALA A 165 0.29 -10.31 -4.58
C ALA A 165 -0.18 -10.26 -3.14
N GLU A 166 -0.86 -11.33 -2.73
CA GLU A 166 -1.27 -11.59 -1.36
C GLU A 166 -0.72 -12.94 -0.88
N TYR A 167 -0.29 -13.01 0.38
CA TYR A 167 0.26 -14.24 0.95
C TYR A 167 -0.05 -14.36 2.44
N LYS A 168 -0.69 -15.46 2.85
CA LYS A 168 -1.00 -15.81 4.26
C LYS A 168 -1.56 -14.62 5.08
N ASN A 169 -2.37 -13.76 4.46
CA ASN A 169 -3.08 -12.68 5.15
C ASN A 169 -4.18 -13.26 6.06
N THR A 170 -4.50 -12.55 7.13
CA THR A 170 -5.53 -12.96 8.11
C THR A 170 -6.57 -11.87 8.30
N GLY A 171 -7.65 -12.15 9.03
CA GLY A 171 -8.72 -11.19 9.28
C GLY A 171 -9.92 -11.35 8.34
N PRO A 172 -11.03 -10.64 8.61
CA PRO A 172 -12.29 -10.83 7.91
C PRO A 172 -12.23 -10.53 6.40
N ALA A 173 -11.30 -9.69 5.95
CA ALA A 173 -11.14 -9.35 4.53
C ALA A 173 -10.00 -10.13 3.83
N SER A 174 -9.42 -11.15 4.46
CA SER A 174 -8.29 -11.90 3.88
C SER A 174 -8.68 -12.93 2.82
N SER A 175 -9.96 -13.27 2.71
CA SER A 175 -10.42 -14.20 1.66
C SER A 175 -10.15 -13.61 0.27
N THR A 176 -9.48 -14.38 -0.57
CA THR A 176 -9.15 -13.98 -1.94
C THR A 176 -10.21 -14.40 -2.97
N ARG A 177 -11.29 -15.07 -2.53
CA ARG A 177 -12.34 -15.65 -3.41
C ARG A 177 -12.96 -14.64 -4.38
N TRP A 178 -13.10 -13.39 -3.94
CA TRP A 178 -13.76 -12.31 -4.70
C TRP A 178 -12.79 -11.24 -5.21
N ARG A 179 -11.48 -11.51 -5.13
CA ARG A 179 -10.48 -10.61 -5.68
C ARG A 179 -10.66 -10.45 -7.18
N VAL A 180 -10.12 -9.36 -7.68
CA VAL A 180 -9.99 -9.10 -9.11
C VAL A 180 -9.34 -10.29 -9.84
N ARG A 181 -9.73 -10.52 -11.10
CA ARG A 181 -9.23 -11.62 -11.95
C ARG A 181 -8.18 -11.16 -12.96
N TRP A 182 -7.42 -10.13 -12.62
CA TRP A 182 -6.39 -9.59 -13.51
C TRP A 182 -5.24 -10.58 -13.64
N LYS A 183 -4.61 -10.64 -14.82
CA LYS A 183 -3.46 -11.52 -15.05
C LYS A 183 -2.28 -11.19 -14.12
N GLY A 184 -2.10 -9.91 -13.77
CA GLY A 184 -1.08 -9.46 -12.83
C GLY A 184 -1.40 -9.63 -11.34
N PHE A 185 -2.60 -10.14 -11.00
CA PHE A 185 -2.94 -10.44 -9.61
C PHE A 185 -2.60 -11.90 -9.27
N HIS A 186 -1.98 -12.10 -8.11
CA HIS A 186 -1.48 -13.39 -7.67
C HIS A 186 -1.83 -13.65 -6.19
N VAL A 187 -2.24 -14.89 -5.90
CA VAL A 187 -2.26 -15.41 -4.53
C VAL A 187 -1.05 -16.32 -4.41
N LEU A 188 -0.04 -15.90 -3.66
CA LEU A 188 1.18 -16.68 -3.51
C LEU A 188 0.90 -17.89 -2.62
N SER A 189 1.39 -19.06 -3.01
CA SER A 189 1.20 -20.32 -2.28
C SER A 189 2.48 -20.83 -1.62
N SER A 190 3.66 -20.36 -2.06
CA SER A 190 4.95 -20.83 -1.55
C SER A 190 5.66 -19.79 -0.68
N ASP A 191 6.33 -20.28 0.35
CA ASP A 191 7.17 -19.47 1.24
C ASP A 191 8.39 -18.91 0.49
N SER A 192 8.88 -19.63 -0.53
CA SER A 192 9.99 -19.19 -1.38
C SER A 192 9.63 -17.94 -2.18
N ASP A 193 8.44 -17.89 -2.81
CA ASP A 193 8.02 -16.72 -3.59
C ASP A 193 7.78 -15.50 -2.69
N ALA A 194 7.12 -15.72 -1.54
CA ALA A 194 6.90 -14.66 -0.56
C ALA A 194 8.22 -14.12 0.03
N SER A 195 9.23 -14.99 0.21
CA SER A 195 10.51 -14.59 0.80
C SER A 195 11.25 -13.51 0.01
N ALA A 196 11.04 -13.43 -1.32
CA ALA A 196 11.66 -12.43 -2.19
C ALA A 196 11.33 -10.98 -1.80
N PHE A 197 10.22 -10.79 -1.09
CA PHE A 197 9.70 -9.49 -0.68
C PHE A 197 9.91 -9.17 0.81
N THR A 198 10.72 -9.97 1.50
CA THR A 198 11.12 -9.73 2.89
C THR A 198 12.24 -8.69 2.97
N VAL A 199 12.48 -8.13 4.16
CA VAL A 199 13.54 -7.14 4.42
C VAL A 199 14.92 -7.60 3.91
N GLY A 200 15.33 -8.82 4.26
CA GLY A 200 16.63 -9.36 3.87
C GLY A 200 16.82 -9.49 2.37
N LYS A 201 15.81 -9.94 1.62
CA LYS A 201 15.92 -10.17 0.17
C LYS A 201 15.58 -8.93 -0.68
N PHE A 202 14.53 -8.20 -0.33
CA PHE A 202 13.98 -7.15 -1.17
C PHE A 202 14.79 -5.85 -1.11
N ILE A 203 15.34 -5.54 0.07
CA ILE A 203 16.10 -4.30 0.31
C ILE A 203 17.51 -4.57 0.85
N ALA A 204 17.98 -5.82 0.81
CA ALA A 204 19.27 -6.23 1.36
C ALA A 204 19.46 -5.80 2.83
N GLY A 205 18.39 -5.88 3.63
CA GLY A 205 18.34 -5.26 4.96
C GLY A 205 19.31 -5.82 6.00
N ASP A 206 19.93 -6.97 5.77
CA ASP A 206 20.97 -7.49 6.69
C ASP A 206 22.32 -6.77 6.52
N ALA A 207 22.47 -5.95 5.47
CA ALA A 207 23.70 -5.22 5.17
C ALA A 207 23.73 -3.78 5.72
N TRP A 208 22.64 -3.28 6.31
CA TRP A 208 22.52 -1.88 6.78
C TRP A 208 21.52 -1.68 7.92
#